data_AF-A0A7X6TS12-F1
#
_entry.id   AF-A0A7X6TS12-F1
#
_cell.length_a   1.000
_cell.length_b   1.000
_cell.length_c   1.000
_cell.angle_alpha   90.00
_cell.angle_beta   90.00
_cell.angle_gamma   90.00
#
_symmetry.space_group_name_H-M   'P 1'
#
loop_
_entity.id
_entity.type
_entity.pdbx_description
1 polymer ?
#
loop_
_entity_poly.entity_id
_entity_poly.type
_entity_poly.pdbx_seq_one_letter_code
_entity_poly.pdbx_strand_id
1 'polypeptide(L)' 'MERSENKKDRRILLISLKDKGVDYLESLNDKVKQHTREKLESLSEEDLSSLHIYSEKMIEIIDKLK' A
#
# COMPACT_ATOMS: atom_id res chain seq x y z
N MET A 1 -2.98 -15.17 -9.95
CA MET A 1 -4.20 -15.25 -9.13
C MET A 1 -4.70 -16.68 -9.12
N GLU A 2 -5.00 -17.22 -7.94
CA GLU A 2 -5.68 -18.49 -7.73
C GLU A 2 -7.01 -18.24 -7.03
N ARG A 3 -7.99 -19.09 -7.35
CA ARG A 3 -9.30 -19.11 -6.70
C ARG A 3 -9.47 -20.47 -6.05
N SER A 4 -9.84 -20.48 -4.77
CA SER A 4 -10.17 -21.70 -4.05
C SER A 4 -11.49 -21.54 -3.32
N GLU A 5 -12.26 -22.63 -3.20
CA GLU A 5 -13.46 -22.64 -2.38
C GLU A 5 -13.07 -22.63 -0.90
N ASN A 6 -13.79 -21.86 -0.08
CA ASN A 6 -13.61 -21.92 1.36
C ASN A 6 -14.08 -23.28 1.90
N LYS A 7 -13.25 -23.93 2.72
CA LYS A 7 -13.52 -25.26 3.29
C LYS A 7 -14.76 -25.33 4.19
N LYS A 8 -15.21 -24.19 4.75
CA LYS A 8 -16.38 -24.11 5.64
C LYS A 8 -17.67 -23.70 4.92
N ASP A 9 -17.58 -22.85 3.90
CA ASP A 9 -18.73 -22.43 3.09
C ASP A 9 -18.30 -22.30 1.62
N ARG A 10 -18.73 -23.24 0.79
CA ARG A 10 -18.35 -23.32 -0.63
C ARG A 10 -18.83 -22.14 -1.47
N ARG A 11 -19.74 -21.31 -0.94
CA ARG A 11 -20.20 -20.06 -1.58
C ARG A 11 -19.18 -18.93 -1.45
N ILE A 12 -18.23 -19.07 -0.53
CA ILE A 12 -17.15 -18.10 -0.32
C ILE A 12 -15.97 -18.49 -1.22
N LEU A 13 -15.61 -17.60 -2.14
CA LEU A 13 -14.41 -17.70 -2.96
C LEU A 13 -13.24 -17.02 -2.28
N LEU A 14 -12.17 -17.78 -2.03
CA LEU A 14 -10.88 -17.26 -1.58
C LEU A 14 -10.01 -16.96 -2.79
N ILE A 15 -9.47 -15.74 -2.83
CA ILE A 15 -8.57 -15.29 -3.90
C ILE A 15 -7.19 -15.09 -3.30
N SER A 16 -6.19 -15.75 -3.89
CA SER A 16 -4.79 -15.56 -3.54
C SER A 16 -3.99 -15.10 -4.75
N LEU A 17 -2.91 -14.38 -4.48
CA LEU A 17 -1.92 -14.04 -5.50
C LEU A 17 -1.08 -15.30 -5.80
N LYS A 18 -0.69 -15.43 -7.07
CA LYS A 18 0.37 -16.37 -7.47
C LYS A 18 1.70 -15.64 -7.37
N ASP A 19 2.81 -16.36 -7.32
CA ASP A 19 4.18 -15.80 -7.26
C ASP A 19 4.39 -14.67 -8.26
N LYS A 20 4.08 -14.89 -9.54
CA LYS A 20 4.15 -13.83 -10.58
C LYS A 20 3.36 -12.56 -10.26
N GLY A 21 2.25 -12.69 -9.55
CA GLY A 21 1.44 -11.57 -9.10
C GLY A 21 2.05 -10.84 -7.91
N VAL A 22 2.73 -11.57 -7.02
CA VAL A 22 3.51 -10.99 -5.93
C VAL A 22 4.71 -10.23 -6.50
N ASP A 23 5.49 -10.86 -7.39
CA ASP A 23 6.65 -10.23 -8.06
C ASP A 23 6.26 -8.94 -8.78
N TYR A 24 5.11 -8.95 -9.45
CA TYR A 24 4.58 -7.75 -10.12
C TYR A 24 4.23 -6.63 -9.12
N LEU A 25 3.60 -6.96 -7.99
CA LEU A 25 3.29 -5.98 -6.95
C LEU A 25 4.55 -5.42 -6.28
N GLU A 26 5.57 -6.25 -6.08
CA GLU A 26 6.87 -5.80 -5.57
C GLU A 26 7.54 -4.83 -6.55
N SER A 27 7.58 -5.16 -7.84
CA SER A 27 8.09 -4.26 -8.88
C SER A 27 7.30 -2.94 -8.93
N LEU A 28 5.98 -2.99 -8.77
CA LEU A 28 5.14 -1.79 -8.72
C LEU A 28 5.44 -0.95 -7.47
N ASN A 29 5.60 -1.59 -6.31
CA ASN A 29 5.95 -0.94 -5.05
C ASN A 29 7.29 -0.20 -5.16
N ASP A 30 8.29 -0.82 -5.80
CA ASP A 30 9.60 -0.17 -6.00
C ASP A 30 9.50 1.04 -6.92
N LYS A 31 8.70 0.96 -8.00
CA LYS A 31 8.43 2.11 -8.88
C LYS A 31 7.73 3.24 -8.14
N VAL A 32 6.75 2.94 -7.30
CA VAL A 32 6.07 3.94 -6.48
C VAL A 32 7.06 4.61 -5.54
N LYS A 33 7.89 3.83 -4.83
CA LYS A 33 8.92 4.37 -3.93
C LYS A 33 9.92 5.26 -4.65
N GLN A 34 10.39 4.84 -5.83
CA GLN A 34 11.31 5.64 -6.64
C GLN A 34 10.67 6.97 -7.05
N HIS A 35 9.47 6.92 -7.63
CA HIS A 35 8.77 8.13 -8.09
C HIS A 35 8.44 9.07 -6.93
N THR A 36 8.06 8.53 -5.77
CA THR A 36 7.83 9.32 -4.57
C THR A 36 9.13 9.95 -4.09
N ARG A 37 10.26 9.23 -4.10
CA ARG A 37 11.57 9.79 -3.73
C ARG A 37 11.96 10.96 -4.64
N GLU A 38 11.85 10.79 -5.96
CA GLU A 38 12.12 11.85 -6.95
C GLU A 38 11.27 13.10 -6.70
N LYS A 39 10.02 12.95 -6.26
CA LYS A 39 9.16 14.10 -5.92
C LYS A 39 9.52 14.79 -4.61
N LEU A 40 10.06 14.04 -3.66
CA LEU A 40 10.38 14.52 -2.33
C LEU A 40 11.82 15.05 -2.22
N GLU A 41 12.67 14.80 -3.23
CA GLU A 41 14.10 15.15 -3.20
C GLU A 41 14.37 16.65 -3.07
N SER A 42 13.42 17.49 -3.50
CA SER A 42 13.53 18.96 -3.45
C SER A 42 13.17 19.56 -2.10
N LEU A 43 12.62 18.75 -1.17
CA LEU A 43 12.20 19.20 0.14
C LEU A 43 13.36 19.17 1.14
N SER A 44 13.35 20.11 2.08
CA SER A 44 14.27 20.08 3.21
C SER A 44 13.90 18.97 4.20
N GLU A 45 14.83 18.60 5.08
CA GLU A 45 14.55 17.62 6.15
C GLU A 45 13.43 18.10 7.09
N GLU A 46 13.32 19.41 7.33
CA GLU A 46 12.26 20.00 8.16
C GLU A 46 10.89 19.90 7.47
N ASP A 47 10.83 20.15 6.17
CA ASP A 47 9.60 20.00 5.36
C ASP A 47 9.15 18.53 5.31
N LEU A 48 10.10 17.60 5.16
CA LEU A 48 9.82 16.16 5.17
C LEU A 48 9.26 15.70 6.53
N SER A 49 9.84 16.19 7.62
CA SER A 49 9.36 15.90 8.98
C SER A 49 7.94 16.43 9.20
N SER A 50 7.69 17.68 8.78
CA SER A 50 6.36 18.29 8.85
C SER A 50 5.33 17.52 8.02
N LEU A 51 5.68 17.15 6.78
CA LEU A 51 4.83 16.37 5.89
C LEU A 51 4.48 15.01 6.49
N HIS A 52 5.44 14.35 7.14
CA HIS A 52 5.19 13.07 7.81
C HIS A 52 4.18 13.22 8.95
N ILE A 53 4.36 14.20 9.84
CA ILE A 53 3.43 14.49 10.94
C ILE A 53 2.01 14.77 10.43
N TYR A 54 1.88 15.57 9.36
CA TYR A 54 0.57 15.87 8.79
C TYR A 54 -0.08 14.64 8.15
N SER A 55 0.71 13.79 7.50
CA SER A 55 0.25 12.54 6.90
C SER A 55 -0.28 11.57 7.94
N GLU A 56 0.43 11.39 9.07
CA GLU A 56 -0.03 10.54 10.17
C GLU A 56 -1.35 11.04 10.77
N LYS A 57 -1.45 12.35 11.05
CA LYS A 57 -2.70 12.95 11.56
C LYS A 57 -3.88 12.77 10.61
N MET A 58 -3.64 12.85 9.29
CA MET A 58 -4.68 12.61 8.30
C MET A 58 -5.17 11.15 8.34
N ILE A 59 -4.26 10.18 8.46
CA ILE A 59 -4.61 8.76 8.59
C ILE A 59 -5.46 8.55 9.86
N GLU A 60 -5.06 9.11 10.99
CA GLU A 60 -5.83 9.01 12.24
C GLU A 60 -7.24 9.58 12.12
N ILE A 61 -7.40 10.71 11.43
CA ILE A 61 -8.73 11.31 11.19
C ILE A 61 -9.57 10.38 10.32
N ILE A 62 -9.00 9.87 9.23
CA ILE A 62 -9.71 8.97 8.30
C ILE A 62 -10.15 7.69 9.01
N ASP A 63 -9.31 7.12 9.88
CA ASP A 63 -9.66 5.91 10.63
C ASP A 63 -10.77 6.15 11.65
N LYS A 64 -10.88 7.35 12.24
CA LYS A 64 -11.99 7.72 13.13
C LYS A 64 -13.34 7.90 12.41
N LEU A 65 -13.32 8.02 11.07
CA LEU A 65 -14.54 8.15 10.26
C LEU A 65 -15.13 6.80 9.81
N LYS A 66 -14.41 5.69 10.01
CA LYS A 66 -14.89 4.33 9.73
C LYS A 66 -15.74 3.79 10.89
#